data_AF-A0A382DXQ4-F1
#
_entry.id   AF-A0A382DXQ4-F1
#
_cell.length_a   1.000
_cell.length_b   1.000
_cell.length_c   1.000
_cell.angle_alpha   90.00
_cell.angle_beta   90.00
_cell.angle_gamma   90.00
#
_symmetry.space_group_name_H-M   'P 1'
#
loop_
_entity.id
_entity.type
_entity.pdbx_description
1 polymer ?
#
loop_
_entity_poly.entity_id
_entity_poly.type
_entity_poly.pdbx_seq_one_letter_code
_entity_poly.pdbx_strand_id
1 'polypeptide(L)' 'MKYFKHTGLIGDEKIFRSYQPEGVNIFIPHNPANSDYVRMMAEVDAGESTIEEVDDTP' A
#
# COMPACT_ATOMS: atom_id res chain seq x y z
N MET A 1 -2.04 -0.12 13.01
CA MET A 1 -2.75 0.62 11.93
C MET A 1 -3.20 -0.38 10.86
N LYS A 2 -4.24 -0.08 10.07
CA LYS A 2 -4.55 -0.88 8.88
C LYS A 2 -4.09 -0.16 7.61
N TYR A 3 -3.49 -0.90 6.69
CA TYR A 3 -3.12 -0.43 5.36
C TYR A 3 -3.83 -1.27 4.30
N PHE A 4 -4.35 -0.64 3.27
CA PHE A 4 -4.97 -1.29 2.13
C PHE A 4 -4.00 -1.32 0.97
N LYS A 5 -3.72 -2.53 0.47
CA LYS A 5 -2.98 -2.74 -0.77
C LYS A 5 -3.98 -2.65 -1.91
N HIS A 6 -3.88 -1.59 -2.70
CA HIS A 6 -4.61 -1.43 -3.94
C HIS A 6 -3.77 -1.95 -5.09
N THR A 7 -4.39 -2.78 -5.92
CA THR A 7 -3.78 -3.30 -7.15
C THR A 7 -4.63 -2.84 -8.31
N GLY A 8 -4.04 -2.10 -9.26
CA GLY A 8 -4.77 -1.58 -10.42
C GLY A 8 -3.96 -1.70 -11.70
N LEU A 9 -4.59 -1.41 -12.84
CA LEU A 9 -3.96 -1.39 -14.16
C LEU A 9 -3.69 0.07 -14.61
N ILE A 10 -2.46 0.36 -15.06
CA ILE A 10 -2.13 1.56 -15.83
C ILE A 10 -2.04 1.16 -17.30
N GLY A 11 -3.05 1.53 -18.09
CA GLY A 11 -3.19 1.06 -19.46
C GLY A 11 -3.50 -0.44 -19.50
N ASP A 12 -3.07 -1.12 -20.57
CA ASP A 12 -3.46 -2.51 -20.83
C ASP A 12 -2.54 -3.58 -20.19
N GLU A 13 -1.45 -3.19 -19.52
CA GLU A 13 -0.45 -4.17 -19.04
C GLU A 13 0.16 -3.89 -17.66
N LYS A 14 0.12 -2.66 -17.14
CA LYS A 14 0.91 -2.34 -15.93
C LYS A 14 0.10 -2.49 -14.67
N ILE A 15 0.35 -3.57 -13.93
CA ILE A 15 -0.14 -3.69 -12.55
C ILE A 15 0.64 -2.72 -11.66
N PHE A 16 -0.02 -1.71 -11.10
CA PHE A 16 0.54 -0.87 -10.05
C PHE A 16 0.02 -1.32 -8.68
N ARG A 17 0.87 -1.18 -7.67
CA ARG A 17 0.53 -1.45 -6.27
C ARG A 17 0.74 -0.18 -5.46
N SER A 18 -0.27 0.24 -4.71
CA SER A 18 -0.17 1.34 -3.75
C SER A 18 -0.74 0.92 -2.41
N TYR A 19 -0.22 1.51 -1.34
CA TYR A 19 -0.66 1.22 0.02
C TYR A 19 -1.26 2.49 0.62
N GLN A 20 -2.44 2.36 1.21
CA GLN A 20 -3.16 3.48 1.82
C GLN A 20 -3.60 3.13 3.25
N PRO A 21 -3.26 3.93 4.27
CA PRO A 21 -3.77 3.73 5.62
C PRO A 21 -5.29 3.94 5.69
N GLU A 22 -5.96 3.13 6.52
CA GLU A 22 -7.38 3.25 6.79
C GLU A 22 -7.74 4.65 7.33
N GLY A 23 -8.78 5.27 6.75
CA GLY A 23 -9.28 6.57 7.17
C GLY A 23 -8.43 7.78 6.75
N VAL A 24 -7.34 7.60 6.00
CA VAL A 24 -6.50 8.70 5.51
C VAL A 24 -6.14 8.50 4.04
N ASN A 25 -6.29 9.54 3.22
CA ASN A 25 -5.78 9.55 1.84
C ASN A 25 -4.27 9.83 1.84
N ILE A 26 -3.47 8.81 2.15
CA ILE A 26 -2.02 8.85 1.97
C ILE A 26 -1.68 7.86 0.87
N PHE A 27 -1.12 8.36 -0.22
CA PHE A 27 -0.58 7.54 -1.30
C PHE A 27 0.87 7.19 -0.98
N ILE A 28 1.15 5.94 -0.61
CA ILE A 28 2.53 5.45 -0.46
C ILE A 28 3.04 5.04 -1.85
N PRO A 29 4.08 5.71 -2.40
CA PRO A 29 4.65 5.37 -3.70
C PRO A 29 5.29 3.97 -3.68
N HIS A 30 5.25 3.27 -4.82
CA HIS A 30 5.85 1.93 -5.00
C HIS A 30 7.38 1.87 -4.81
N ASN A 31 8.04 3.01 -4.55
CA ASN A 31 9.49 3.06 -4.41
C ASN A 31 9.88 2.52 -3.02
N PRO A 32 10.58 1.36 -2.94
CA PRO A 32 11.00 0.81 -1.65
C PRO A 32 12.01 1.69 -0.90
N ALA A 33 12.60 2.69 -1.56
CA ALA A 33 13.43 3.71 -0.92
C ALA A 33 12.62 4.88 -0.31
N ASN A 34 11.28 4.86 -0.42
CA ASN A 34 10.44 5.86 0.22
C ASN A 34 10.42 5.64 1.74
N SER A 35 10.70 6.69 2.51
CA SER A 35 10.74 6.64 3.97
C SER A 35 9.41 6.22 4.61
N ASP A 36 8.26 6.61 4.03
CA ASP A 36 6.94 6.20 4.52
C ASP A 36 6.66 4.73 4.24
N TYR A 37 7.11 4.20 3.09
CA TYR A 37 7.02 2.77 2.79
C TYR A 37 7.87 1.95 3.77
N VAL A 38 9.11 2.37 4.03
CA VAL A 38 9.99 1.69 4.99
C VAL A 38 9.39 1.70 6.40
N ARG A 39 8.83 2.84 6.83
CA ARG A 39 8.15 2.94 8.13
C ARG A 39 6.94 2.02 8.20
N MET A 40 6.08 2.01 7.17
CA MET A 40 4.93 1.13 7.10
C MET A 40 5.34 -0.35 7.22
N MET A 41 6.35 -0.78 6.46
CA MET A 41 6.83 -2.16 6.52
C MET A 41 7.38 -2.52 7.91
N ALA A 42 8.10 -1.59 8.56
CA ALA A 42 8.61 -1.80 9.92
C ALA A 42 7.48 -1.96 10.96
N GLU A 43 6.39 -1.19 10.85
CA GLU A 43 5.22 -1.33 11.73
C GLU A 43 4.50 -2.67 11.53
N VAL A 44 4.44 -3.15 10.28
CA VAL A 44 3.86 -4.46 9.95
C VAL A 44 4.73 -5.58 10.51
N ASP A 45 6.06 -5.50 10.35
CA ASP A 45 7.01 -6.47 10.91
C ASP A 45 6.99 -6.48 12.44
N ALA A 46 6.76 -5.33 13.07
CA ALA A 46 6.59 -5.22 14.52
C ALA A 46 5.23 -5.75 15.03
N GLY A 47 4.29 -6.08 14.14
CA GLY A 47 2.93 -6.51 14.48
C GLY A 47 2.03 -5.37 14.97
N GLU A 48 2.45 -4.11 14.79
CA GLU A 48 1.67 -2.92 15.15
C GLU A 48 0.63 -2.57 14.06
N SER A 49 0.85 -3.07 12.85
CA SER A 49 0.04 -2.78 11.68
C SER A 49 -0.22 -4.02 10.81
N THR A 50 -1.28 -3.97 10.00
CA THR A 50 -1.67 -5.06 9.08
C THR A 50 -1.90 -4.52 7.68
N ILE A 51 -1.58 -5.34 6.66
CA ILE A 51 -1.87 -5.04 5.26
C ILE A 51 -3.02 -5.93 4.81
N GLU A 52 -4.12 -5.32 4.37
CA GLU A 52 -5.26 -6.00 3.77
C GLU A 52 -5.25 -5.79 2.25
N GLU A 53 -5.46 -6.87 1.50
CA GLU A 53 -5.53 -6.79 0.04
C GLU A 53 -6.94 -6.39 -0.39
N VAL A 54 -7.03 -5.28 -1.12
CA VAL A 54 -8.27 -4.79 -1.71
C VAL A 54 -8.18 -4.99 -3.22
N ASP A 55 -9.09 -5.79 -3.76
CA ASP A 55 -9.27 -5.92 -5.20
C ASP A 55 -10.11 -4.74 -5.68
N ASP A 56 -9.43 -3.76 -6.28
CA ASP A 56 -10.04 -2.57 -6.90
C ASP A 56 -10.17 -2.75 -8.42
N THR A 57 -10.09 -4.00 -8.91
CA THR A 57 -10.34 -4.33 -10.31
C THR A 57 -11.82 -4.02 -10.64
N PRO A 58 -12.12 -3.21 -11.67
CA PRO A 58 -13.49 -2.82 -12.02
C PRO A 58 -14.41 -3.99 -12.40
#